data_AF-A0A3M1CMX4-F1
#
_entry.id   AF-A0A3M1CMX4-F1
#
_cell.length_a   1.000
_cell.length_b   1.000
_cell.length_c   1.000
_cell.angle_alpha   90.00
_cell.angle_beta   90.00
_cell.angle_gamma   90.00
#
_symmetry.space_group_name_H-M   'P 1'
#
loop_
_entity.id
_entity.type
_entity.pdbx_description
1 polymer ?
#
loop_
_entity_poly.entity_id
_entity_poly.type
_entity_poly.pdbx_seq_one_letter_code
_entity_poly.pdbx_strand_id
1 'polypeptide(L)'
;MPLLLLLTMTARAGGLHAGIPVDQATDFVDIRFEDADQGWSAALVDADGAPAGFLRVYVGPTQAAAARWMEDAIRSVQAPLSPQAGLGDVAVGDPDSLVICRDGNVALMVRAQGSLRAEDEVRDLLDRIVDEPLVWPAAARVVERDGLWFFEADDAVFAQVTGGRRPLGEPNGYIELPSRVVTWDRLGRAAVLLPQR
;
A
#
# COMPACT_ATOMS: atom_id res chain seq x y z
N MET A 1 -39.27 20.96 3.66
CA MET A 1 -38.13 21.31 4.53
C MET A 1 -37.08 20.22 4.40
N PRO A 2 -35.91 20.44 3.80
CA PRO A 2 -34.87 19.43 3.84
C PRO A 2 -34.13 19.54 5.18
N LEU A 3 -34.11 18.43 5.90
CA LEU A 3 -33.43 18.25 7.18
C LEU A 3 -31.92 18.10 6.88
N LEU A 4 -31.14 19.15 7.13
CA LEU A 4 -29.69 19.11 7.17
C LEU A 4 -29.28 18.33 8.44
N LEU A 5 -29.02 17.03 8.31
CA LEU A 5 -28.42 16.23 9.37
C LEU A 5 -26.89 16.45 9.33
N LEU A 6 -26.41 17.31 10.23
CA LEU A 6 -24.99 17.40 10.57
C LEU A 6 -24.55 16.07 11.17
N LEU A 7 -23.88 15.25 10.36
CA LEU A 7 -23.04 14.15 10.81
C LEU A 7 -21.82 14.74 11.50
N THR A 8 -21.87 14.87 12.83
CA THR A 8 -20.67 15.01 13.65
C THR A 8 -20.11 13.61 13.85
N MET A 9 -19.47 13.08 12.80
CA MET A 9 -18.60 11.93 12.93
C MET A 9 -17.39 12.37 13.75
N THR A 10 -17.13 11.68 14.86
CA THR A 10 -15.87 11.75 15.57
C THR A 10 -14.80 11.12 14.69
N ALA A 11 -14.33 11.87 13.69
CA ALA A 11 -13.10 11.55 13.00
C ALA A 11 -11.99 11.59 14.06
N ARG A 12 -11.23 10.50 14.18
CA ARG A 12 -9.85 10.65 14.67
C ARG A 12 -9.22 11.70 13.76
N ALA A 13 -8.45 12.63 14.32
CA ALA A 13 -7.70 13.53 13.46
C ALA A 13 -6.60 12.66 12.82
N GLY A 14 -6.87 12.12 11.64
CA GLY A 14 -5.94 11.30 10.88
C GLY A 14 -4.56 11.92 10.90
N GLY A 15 -3.61 11.20 11.47
CA GLY A 15 -2.21 11.62 11.52
C GLY A 15 -1.54 11.43 10.17
N LEU A 16 -0.23 11.68 10.13
CA LEU A 16 0.61 11.02 9.14
C LEU A 16 1.22 9.82 9.84
N HIS A 17 0.95 8.64 9.31
CA HIS A 17 1.45 7.37 9.81
C HIS A 17 2.68 6.95 9.02
N ALA A 18 3.60 6.26 9.70
CA ALA A 18 4.80 5.73 9.09
C ALA A 18 4.51 4.59 8.09
N GLY A 19 3.39 3.89 8.23
CA GLY A 19 2.93 2.87 7.30
C GLY A 19 2.39 1.62 8.01
N ILE A 20 2.41 0.49 7.30
CA ILE A 20 2.00 -0.82 7.82
C ILE A 20 3.17 -1.80 7.64
N PRO A 21 3.65 -2.45 8.70
CA PRO A 21 4.69 -3.47 8.60
C PRO A 21 4.28 -4.58 7.63
N VAL A 22 5.06 -4.76 6.57
CA VAL A 22 4.80 -5.77 5.52
C VAL A 22 5.27 -7.15 5.98
N ASP A 23 6.27 -7.20 6.86
CA ASP A 23 6.96 -8.40 7.33
C ASP A 23 6.34 -9.03 8.60
N GLN A 24 5.56 -8.28 9.37
CA GLN A 24 4.95 -8.77 10.62
C GLN A 24 3.56 -9.37 10.44
N ALA A 25 3.04 -9.40 9.22
CA ALA A 25 1.75 -9.98 8.94
C ALA A 25 1.90 -11.46 8.55
N THR A 26 1.94 -12.33 9.55
CA THR A 26 2.04 -13.80 9.37
C THR A 26 0.89 -14.39 8.58
N ASP A 27 -0.21 -13.66 8.46
CA ASP A 27 -1.46 -14.11 7.83
C ASP A 27 -1.53 -13.69 6.35
N PHE A 28 -0.58 -12.89 5.87
CA PHE A 28 -0.51 -12.46 4.48
C PHE A 28 0.35 -13.44 3.68
N VAL A 29 -0.24 -14.01 2.64
CA VAL A 29 0.48 -14.85 1.69
C VAL A 29 0.52 -14.18 0.32
N ASP A 30 1.57 -14.50 -0.45
CA ASP A 30 1.75 -13.98 -1.82
C ASP A 30 1.73 -12.44 -1.86
N ILE A 31 2.56 -11.81 -1.02
CA ILE A 31 2.73 -10.36 -1.01
C ILE A 31 3.30 -9.91 -2.36
N ARG A 32 2.61 -8.95 -3.00
CA ARG A 32 2.99 -8.38 -4.29
C ARG A 32 3.10 -6.87 -4.17
N PHE A 33 4.26 -6.36 -4.54
CA PHE A 33 4.49 -4.93 -4.70
C PHE A 33 4.12 -4.54 -6.13
N GLU A 34 3.18 -3.62 -6.26
CA GLU A 34 2.66 -3.15 -7.55
C GLU A 34 3.45 -1.92 -8.01
N ASP A 35 2.81 -0.95 -8.66
CA ASP A 35 3.40 0.37 -8.88
C ASP A 35 3.39 1.24 -7.61
N ALA A 36 4.28 2.23 -7.53
CA ALA A 36 4.35 3.17 -6.40
C ALA A 36 3.01 3.86 -6.09
N ASP A 37 2.18 4.11 -7.12
CA ASP A 37 0.86 4.74 -6.99
C ASP A 37 -0.26 3.73 -6.68
N GLN A 38 0.03 2.43 -6.73
CA GLN A 38 -0.93 1.37 -6.45
C GLN A 38 -0.70 0.70 -5.09
N GLY A 39 0.52 0.79 -4.56
CA GLY A 39 0.89 0.25 -3.27
C GLY A 39 1.30 -1.22 -3.36
N TRP A 40 0.85 -2.02 -2.41
CA TRP A 40 1.10 -3.46 -2.37
C TRP A 40 -0.19 -4.22 -2.06
N SER A 41 -0.19 -5.51 -2.37
CA SER A 41 -1.32 -6.40 -2.14
C SER A 41 -0.87 -7.72 -1.55
N ALA A 42 -1.80 -8.43 -0.92
CA ALA A 42 -1.60 -9.80 -0.47
C ALA A 42 -2.91 -10.59 -0.61
N ALA A 43 -2.78 -11.91 -0.74
CA ALA A 43 -3.92 -12.79 -0.66
C ALA A 43 -4.29 -13.02 0.82
N LEU A 44 -5.59 -13.04 1.09
CA LEU A 44 -6.13 -13.46 2.38
C LEU A 44 -6.44 -14.94 2.31
N VAL A 45 -6.12 -15.66 3.37
CA VAL A 45 -6.43 -17.08 3.53
C VAL A 45 -7.22 -17.32 4.80
N ASP A 46 -8.10 -18.31 4.79
CA ASP A 46 -8.82 -18.73 5.99
C ASP A 46 -7.93 -19.57 6.93
N ALA A 47 -8.51 -20.02 8.05
CA ALA A 47 -7.82 -20.82 9.05
C ALA A 47 -7.25 -22.15 8.50
N ASP A 48 -7.80 -22.66 7.40
CA ASP A 48 -7.35 -23.89 6.73
C ASP A 48 -6.31 -23.60 5.62
N GLY A 49 -5.98 -22.33 5.40
CA GLY A 49 -5.06 -21.88 4.37
C GLY A 49 -5.69 -21.79 2.97
N ALA A 50 -7.01 -21.87 2.84
CA ALA A 50 -7.70 -21.73 1.57
C ALA A 50 -7.88 -20.25 1.19
N PRO A 51 -7.89 -19.89 -0.12
CA PRO A 51 -8.08 -18.51 -0.54
C PRO A 51 -9.41 -17.93 -0.05
N ALA A 52 -9.33 -16.85 0.74
CA ALA A 52 -10.46 -16.20 1.40
C ALA A 52 -10.58 -14.71 1.06
N GLY A 53 -9.82 -14.24 0.08
CA GLY A 53 -9.93 -12.87 -0.41
C GLY A 53 -8.60 -12.24 -0.78
N PHE A 54 -8.56 -10.92 -0.73
CA PHE A 54 -7.34 -10.15 -0.90
C PHE A 54 -7.41 -8.84 -0.12
N LEU A 55 -6.23 -8.29 0.15
CA LEU A 55 -6.06 -6.93 0.63
C LEU A 55 -5.20 -6.13 -0.33
N ARG A 56 -5.45 -4.83 -0.40
CA ARG A 56 -4.57 -3.85 -1.04
C ARG A 56 -4.31 -2.74 -0.05
N VAL A 57 -3.06 -2.34 0.08
CA VAL A 57 -2.61 -1.27 0.96
C VAL A 57 -1.85 -0.24 0.13
N TYR A 58 -2.16 1.01 0.39
CA TYR A 58 -1.42 2.15 -0.11
C TYR A 58 -0.97 3.03 1.05
N VAL A 59 0.34 3.22 1.18
CA VAL A 59 0.93 4.20 2.08
C VAL A 59 1.38 5.37 1.22
N GLY A 60 0.71 6.52 1.38
CA GLY A 60 1.01 7.73 0.63
C GLY A 60 1.99 8.65 1.36
N PRO A 61 2.74 9.51 0.64
CA PRO A 61 3.57 10.54 1.25
C PRO A 61 2.74 11.65 1.91
N THR A 62 1.44 11.73 1.58
CA THR A 62 0.49 12.70 2.12
C THR A 62 -0.88 12.06 2.28
N GLN A 63 -1.71 12.63 3.16
CA GLN A 63 -3.12 12.25 3.28
C GLN A 63 -3.89 12.43 1.97
N ALA A 64 -3.56 13.46 1.20
CA ALA A 64 -4.19 13.74 -0.09
C ALA A 64 -3.90 12.65 -1.14
N ALA A 65 -2.71 12.05 -1.11
CA ALA A 65 -2.37 10.93 -1.99
C ALA A 65 -3.19 9.68 -1.62
N ALA A 66 -3.31 9.37 -0.33
CA ALA A 66 -4.13 8.26 0.15
C ALA A 66 -5.62 8.45 -0.12
N ALA A 67 -6.13 9.68 0.00
CA ALA A 67 -7.50 10.01 -0.36
C ALA A 67 -7.77 9.78 -1.87
N ARG A 68 -6.86 10.18 -2.76
CA ARG A 68 -6.99 9.92 -4.20
C ARG A 68 -7.00 8.42 -4.51
N TRP A 69 -6.07 7.67 -3.90
CA TRP A 69 -6.05 6.22 -4.05
C TRP A 69 -7.38 5.59 -3.62
N MET A 70 -7.93 6.02 -2.48
CA MET A 70 -9.23 5.55 -1.99
C MET A 70 -10.37 5.89 -2.95
N GLU A 71 -10.40 7.10 -3.51
CA GLU A 71 -11.39 7.49 -4.53
C GLU A 71 -11.32 6.59 -5.77
N ASP A 72 -10.12 6.27 -6.25
CA ASP A 72 -9.91 5.38 -7.39
C ASP A 72 -10.32 3.94 -7.07
N ALA A 73 -9.99 3.46 -5.86
CA ALA A 73 -10.44 2.16 -5.37
C ALA A 73 -11.97 2.07 -5.31
N ILE A 74 -12.65 3.09 -4.77
CA ILE A 74 -14.12 3.18 -4.74
C ILE A 74 -14.70 3.15 -6.16
N ARG A 75 -14.14 3.94 -7.09
CA ARG A 75 -14.60 3.96 -8.49
C ARG A 75 -14.43 2.62 -9.21
N SER A 76 -13.42 1.84 -8.81
CA SER A 76 -13.19 0.49 -9.36
C SER A 76 -14.25 -0.52 -8.92
N VAL A 77 -14.97 -0.24 -7.83
CA VAL A 77 -15.99 -1.13 -7.28
C VAL A 77 -17.34 -0.84 -7.94
N GLN A 78 -17.85 -1.82 -8.68
CA GLN A 78 -19.16 -1.76 -9.33
C GLN A 78 -20.29 -2.22 -8.39
N ALA A 79 -20.26 -1.80 -7.13
CA ALA A 79 -21.24 -2.17 -6.11
C ALA A 79 -21.59 -0.95 -5.23
N PRO A 80 -22.81 -0.87 -4.68
CA PRO A 80 -23.16 0.18 -3.74
C PRO A 80 -22.32 0.04 -2.46
N LEU A 81 -21.70 1.13 -2.02
CA LEU A 81 -20.91 1.19 -0.80
C LEU A 81 -21.64 2.06 0.23
N SER A 82 -21.70 1.59 1.48
CA SER A 82 -22.30 2.34 2.58
C SER A 82 -21.22 2.85 3.53
N PRO A 83 -21.34 4.04 4.13
CA PRO A 83 -20.41 4.50 5.15
C PRO A 83 -20.30 3.50 6.31
N GLN A 84 -19.07 3.26 6.78
CA GLN A 84 -18.76 2.39 7.91
C GLN A 84 -18.20 3.23 9.06
N ALA A 85 -18.80 3.11 10.25
CA ALA A 85 -18.39 3.87 11.43
C ALA A 85 -17.34 3.12 12.24
N GLY A 86 -16.39 3.85 12.82
CA GLY A 86 -15.39 3.27 13.73
C GLY A 86 -14.18 2.60 13.06
N LEU A 87 -14.00 2.79 11.75
CA LEU A 87 -12.84 2.31 10.99
C LEU A 87 -12.13 3.50 10.33
N GLY A 88 -10.89 3.77 10.76
CA GLY A 88 -10.08 4.89 10.29
C GLY A 88 -10.79 6.25 10.39
N ASP A 89 -10.36 7.19 9.55
CA ASP A 89 -11.03 8.49 9.39
C ASP A 89 -12.22 8.41 8.43
N VAL A 90 -12.09 7.55 7.40
CA VAL A 90 -13.09 7.35 6.35
C VAL A 90 -13.14 5.88 6.03
N ALA A 91 -14.32 5.28 6.08
CA ALA A 91 -14.55 3.92 5.62
C ALA A 91 -15.89 3.79 4.91
N VAL A 92 -15.91 2.97 3.86
CA VAL A 92 -17.11 2.64 3.09
C VAL A 92 -17.08 1.17 2.69
N GLY A 93 -18.26 0.58 2.51
CA GLY A 93 -18.40 -0.77 1.97
C GLY A 93 -19.47 -1.60 2.67
N ASP A 94 -19.26 -2.90 2.65
CA ASP A 94 -20.05 -3.96 3.27
C ASP A 94 -19.13 -4.71 4.27
N PRO A 95 -19.47 -4.75 5.57
CA PRO A 95 -18.61 -5.31 6.61
C PRO A 95 -18.19 -6.76 6.40
N ASP A 96 -19.00 -7.55 5.69
CA ASP A 96 -18.75 -8.97 5.52
C ASP A 96 -17.87 -9.24 4.29
N SER A 97 -18.01 -8.47 3.22
CA SER A 97 -17.40 -8.81 1.92
C SER A 97 -16.38 -7.79 1.39
N LEU A 98 -16.53 -6.50 1.67
CA LEU A 98 -15.67 -5.48 1.09
C LEU A 98 -15.65 -4.22 1.94
N VAL A 99 -14.50 -3.85 2.47
CA VAL A 99 -14.30 -2.56 3.13
C VAL A 99 -13.16 -1.82 2.45
N ILE A 100 -13.39 -0.55 2.13
CA ILE A 100 -12.36 0.40 1.71
C ILE A 100 -12.28 1.47 2.79
N CYS A 101 -11.11 1.68 3.37
CA CYS A 101 -10.92 2.69 4.40
C CYS A 101 -9.62 3.46 4.24
N ARG A 102 -9.51 4.55 4.98
CA ARG A 102 -8.31 5.36 5.12
C ARG A 102 -8.20 5.87 6.55
N ASP A 103 -6.99 5.82 7.08
CA ASP A 103 -6.57 6.53 8.28
C ASP A 103 -5.35 7.36 7.91
N GLY A 104 -5.47 8.69 7.97
CA GLY A 104 -4.38 9.58 7.56
C GLY A 104 -3.89 9.35 6.11
N ASN A 105 -2.62 8.98 5.97
CA ASN A 105 -1.95 8.66 4.70
C ASN A 105 -1.91 7.16 4.36
N VAL A 106 -2.59 6.31 5.13
CA VAL A 106 -2.70 4.88 4.86
C VAL A 106 -4.12 4.59 4.36
N ALA A 107 -4.23 4.02 3.17
CA ALA A 107 -5.50 3.58 2.59
C ALA A 107 -5.48 2.06 2.35
N LEU A 108 -6.62 1.43 2.62
CA LEU A 108 -6.80 -0.02 2.59
C LEU A 108 -8.03 -0.36 1.77
N MET A 109 -7.97 -1.48 1.06
CA MET A 109 -9.11 -2.14 0.45
C MET A 109 -9.00 -3.63 0.78
N VAL A 110 -9.96 -4.13 1.55
CA VAL A 110 -10.06 -5.55 1.88
C VAL A 110 -11.30 -6.12 1.23
N ARG A 111 -11.12 -7.19 0.46
CA ARG A 111 -12.23 -8.01 -0.03
C ARG A 111 -12.12 -9.39 0.60
N ALA A 112 -13.12 -9.74 1.41
CA ALA A 112 -13.20 -11.03 2.10
C ALA A 112 -14.26 -11.93 1.45
N GLN A 113 -14.09 -13.24 1.61
CA GLN A 113 -14.99 -14.29 1.16
C GLN A 113 -14.98 -15.45 2.15
N GLY A 114 -16.03 -16.28 2.11
CA GLY A 114 -16.10 -17.48 2.94
C GLY A 114 -16.35 -17.14 4.41
N SER A 115 -15.43 -17.56 5.28
CA SER A 115 -15.52 -17.39 6.73
C SER A 115 -14.92 -16.08 7.25
N LEU A 116 -14.16 -15.35 6.43
CA LEU A 116 -13.59 -14.06 6.81
C LEU A 116 -14.61 -12.93 6.64
N ARG A 117 -14.48 -11.90 7.50
CA ARG A 117 -15.26 -10.66 7.41
C ARG A 117 -14.32 -9.50 7.13
N ALA A 118 -14.62 -8.72 6.09
CA ALA A 118 -13.77 -7.62 5.66
C ALA A 118 -13.55 -6.56 6.76
N GLU A 119 -14.54 -6.31 7.62
CA GLU A 119 -14.40 -5.40 8.77
C GLU A 119 -13.34 -5.88 9.77
N ASP A 120 -13.33 -7.18 10.08
CA ASP A 120 -12.45 -7.75 11.10
C ASP A 120 -10.99 -7.68 10.63
N GLU A 121 -10.75 -7.99 9.35
CA GLU A 121 -9.45 -7.85 8.69
C GLU A 121 -8.97 -6.38 8.62
N VAL A 122 -9.87 -5.44 8.30
CA VAL A 122 -9.54 -4.01 8.29
C VAL A 122 -9.17 -3.52 9.69
N ARG A 123 -9.91 -3.96 10.71
CA ARG A 123 -9.64 -3.56 12.09
C ARG A 123 -8.26 -4.03 12.55
N ASP A 124 -7.91 -5.28 12.28
CA ASP A 124 -6.59 -5.82 12.54
C ASP A 124 -5.49 -5.04 11.78
N LEU A 125 -5.70 -4.72 10.50
CA LEU A 125 -4.76 -3.88 9.73
C LEU A 125 -4.59 -2.47 10.29
N LEU A 126 -5.68 -1.83 10.74
CA LEU A 126 -5.63 -0.50 11.36
C LEU A 126 -4.84 -0.53 12.68
N ASP A 127 -4.97 -1.59 13.47
CA ASP A 127 -4.22 -1.76 14.72
C ASP A 127 -2.71 -1.98 14.47
N ARG A 128 -2.31 -2.36 13.24
CA ARG A 128 -0.91 -2.51 12.81
C ARG A 128 -0.29 -1.22 12.26
N ILE A 129 -1.06 -0.12 12.12
CA ILE A 129 -0.53 1.15 11.64
C ILE A 129 0.49 1.72 12.63
N VAL A 130 1.66 2.09 12.12
CA VAL A 130 2.76 2.61 12.93
C VAL A 130 2.74 4.14 13.00
N ASP A 131 2.60 4.67 14.21
CA ASP A 131 2.66 6.10 14.53
C ASP A 131 4.08 6.52 14.95
N GLU A 132 5.04 6.46 14.01
CA GLU A 132 6.41 6.93 14.21
C GLU A 132 6.70 8.19 13.38
N PRO A 133 7.77 8.96 13.68
CA PRO A 133 8.13 10.14 12.89
C PRO A 133 8.22 9.79 11.41
N LEU A 134 7.42 10.46 10.58
CA LEU A 134 7.37 10.23 9.14
C LEU A 134 8.64 10.75 8.47
N VAL A 135 9.69 9.94 8.44
CA VAL A 135 10.80 10.10 7.49
C VAL A 135 10.49 9.20 6.31
N TRP A 136 10.11 9.79 5.17
CA TRP A 136 9.83 9.04 3.94
C TRP A 136 11.12 8.37 3.44
N PRO A 137 11.07 7.13 2.92
CA PRO A 137 12.25 6.47 2.40
C PRO A 137 12.88 7.29 1.27
N ALA A 138 14.22 7.34 1.27
CA ALA A 138 14.95 7.92 0.17
C ALA A 138 14.80 7.05 -1.08
N ALA A 139 14.77 7.67 -2.26
CA ALA A 139 14.86 6.93 -3.52
C ALA A 139 16.21 6.22 -3.63
N ALA A 140 16.23 5.12 -4.40
CA ALA A 140 17.47 4.41 -4.70
C ALA A 140 18.54 5.35 -5.29
N ARG A 141 19.81 5.07 -5.00
CA ARG A 141 20.96 5.80 -5.53
C ARG A 141 21.55 5.05 -6.71
N VAL A 142 21.93 5.77 -7.76
CA VAL A 142 22.64 5.22 -8.92
C VAL A 142 24.14 5.20 -8.62
N VAL A 143 24.79 4.06 -8.82
CA VAL A 143 26.24 3.90 -8.66
C VAL A 143 26.80 3.24 -9.91
N GLU A 144 27.84 3.82 -10.51
CA GLU A 144 28.58 3.19 -11.60
C GLU A 144 29.77 2.40 -11.05
N ARG A 145 29.92 1.13 -11.45
CA ARG A 145 31.07 0.28 -11.13
C ARG A 145 31.45 -0.53 -12.36
N ASP A 146 32.72 -0.47 -12.75
CA ASP A 146 33.25 -1.25 -13.87
C ASP A 146 32.46 -1.08 -15.18
N GLY A 147 31.94 0.12 -15.43
CA GLY A 147 31.12 0.44 -16.62
C GLY A 147 29.68 -0.10 -16.59
N LEU A 148 29.21 -0.56 -15.42
CA LEU A 148 27.84 -0.99 -15.17
C LEU A 148 27.16 -0.08 -14.15
N TRP A 149 25.87 0.17 -14.35
CA TRP A 149 25.00 0.89 -13.44
C TRP A 149 24.38 -0.08 -12.43
N PHE A 150 24.47 0.29 -11.16
CA PHE A 150 23.86 -0.41 -10.02
C PHE A 150 22.94 0.55 -9.26
N PHE A 151 22.02 -0.03 -8.49
CA PHE A 151 21.10 0.72 -7.65
C PHE A 151 21.24 0.28 -6.20
N GLU A 152 21.44 1.24 -5.31
CA GLU A 152 21.55 1.02 -3.87
C GLU A 152 20.36 1.63 -3.15
N ALA A 153 19.67 0.82 -2.33
CA ALA A 153 18.56 1.25 -1.49
C ALA A 153 18.67 0.52 -0.15
N ASP A 154 19.28 1.19 0.83
CA ASP A 154 19.79 0.57 2.05
C ASP A 154 18.69 -0.08 2.92
N ASP A 155 17.47 0.47 2.90
CA ASP A 155 16.32 0.00 3.69
C ASP A 155 15.22 -0.68 2.85
N ALA A 156 15.48 -0.97 1.58
CA ALA A 156 14.48 -1.55 0.69
C ALA A 156 14.36 -3.07 0.89
N VAL A 157 13.12 -3.54 1.11
CA VAL A 157 12.78 -4.98 1.14
C VAL A 157 12.45 -5.52 -0.26
N PHE A 158 12.08 -4.64 -1.19
CA PHE A 158 11.78 -5.00 -2.57
C PHE A 158 12.15 -3.87 -3.53
N ALA A 159 12.56 -4.23 -4.75
CA ALA A 159 12.86 -3.28 -5.81
C ALA A 159 12.31 -3.77 -7.16
N GLN A 160 11.60 -2.88 -7.85
CA GLN A 160 11.11 -3.09 -9.21
C GLN A 160 11.87 -2.15 -10.14
N VAL A 161 12.39 -2.71 -11.23
CA VAL A 161 13.18 -1.96 -12.22
C VAL A 161 12.52 -2.07 -13.59
N THR A 162 12.26 -0.93 -14.21
CA THR A 162 11.69 -0.84 -15.56
C THR A 162 12.71 -0.29 -16.55
N GLY A 163 12.86 -0.98 -17.68
CA GLY A 163 13.82 -0.64 -18.72
C GLY A 163 15.26 -1.05 -18.39
N GLY A 164 16.19 -0.43 -19.10
CA GLY A 164 17.62 -0.75 -19.03
C GLY A 164 17.97 -2.08 -19.70
N ARG A 165 19.26 -2.40 -19.73
CA ARG A 165 19.78 -3.64 -20.33
C ARG A 165 20.80 -4.30 -19.43
N ARG A 166 20.56 -5.56 -19.07
CA ARG A 166 21.47 -6.35 -18.22
C ARG A 166 22.53 -7.09 -19.05
N PRO A 167 23.77 -7.24 -18.55
CA PRO A 167 24.73 -8.19 -19.11
C PRO A 167 24.29 -9.64 -18.91
N LEU A 168 24.85 -10.55 -19.69
CA LEU A 168 24.80 -11.98 -19.37
C LEU A 168 25.68 -12.25 -18.14
N GLY A 169 25.13 -12.93 -17.13
CA GLY A 169 25.89 -13.39 -15.95
C GLY A 169 26.00 -12.41 -14.79
N GLU A 170 25.51 -11.17 -14.93
CA GLU A 170 25.47 -10.18 -13.83
C GLU A 170 24.01 -9.83 -13.52
N PRO A 171 23.43 -10.35 -12.43
CA PRO A 171 21.99 -10.21 -12.17
C PRO A 171 21.58 -8.79 -11.77
N ASN A 172 22.50 -7.99 -11.23
CA ASN A 172 22.17 -6.72 -10.57
C ASN A 172 22.70 -5.47 -11.30
N GLY A 173 23.62 -5.65 -12.23
CA GLY A 173 24.21 -4.57 -13.03
C GLY A 173 23.47 -4.31 -14.35
N TYR A 174 23.57 -3.07 -14.83
CA TYR A 174 22.95 -2.62 -16.08
C TYR A 174 23.98 -1.91 -16.98
N ILE A 175 24.05 -2.33 -18.24
CA ILE A 175 24.86 -1.67 -19.28
C ILE A 175 24.15 -0.41 -19.79
N GLU A 176 22.82 -0.41 -19.77
CA GLU A 176 22.00 0.76 -20.07
C GLU A 176 21.14 1.09 -18.86
N LEU A 177 21.19 2.35 -18.42
CA LEU A 177 20.51 2.83 -17.24
C LEU A 177 18.99 2.62 -17.36
N PRO A 178 18.35 1.92 -16.41
CA PRO A 178 16.90 1.85 -16.30
C PRO A 178 16.20 3.21 -16.34
N SER A 179 14.98 3.22 -16.87
CA SER A 179 14.18 4.45 -16.94
C SER A 179 13.43 4.74 -15.64
N ARG A 180 13.21 3.72 -14.79
CA ARG A 180 12.54 3.85 -13.51
C ARG A 180 12.97 2.73 -12.56
N VAL A 181 13.19 3.10 -11.31
CA VAL A 181 13.37 2.16 -10.20
C VAL A 181 12.41 2.55 -9.09
N VAL A 182 11.63 1.58 -8.62
CA VAL A 182 10.75 1.73 -7.45
C VAL A 182 11.26 0.81 -6.36
N THR A 183 11.38 1.32 -5.15
CA THR A 183 11.83 0.57 -3.98
C THR A 183 10.82 0.68 -2.86
N TRP A 184 10.57 -0.42 -2.16
CA TRP A 184 9.66 -0.48 -1.03
C TRP A 184 10.42 -0.82 0.24
N ASP A 185 10.08 -0.14 1.33
CA ASP A 185 10.62 -0.47 2.65
C ASP A 185 9.70 -1.43 3.43
N ARG A 186 10.13 -1.79 4.64
CA ARG A 186 9.39 -2.69 5.54
C ARG A 186 8.03 -2.15 5.99
N LEU A 187 7.73 -0.87 5.81
CA LEU A 187 6.46 -0.24 6.18
C LEU A 187 5.52 -0.08 4.98
N GLY A 188 5.88 -0.66 3.83
CA GLY A 188 5.05 -0.65 2.63
C GLY A 188 5.08 0.69 1.90
N ARG A 189 6.04 1.56 2.20
CA ARG A 189 6.21 2.86 1.54
C ARG A 189 7.06 2.70 0.30
N ALA A 190 6.65 3.33 -0.80
CA ALA A 190 7.40 3.34 -2.04
C ALA A 190 8.25 4.62 -2.20
N ALA A 191 9.46 4.47 -2.73
CA ALA A 191 10.27 5.56 -3.24
C ALA A 191 10.59 5.32 -4.72
N VAL A 192 10.54 6.39 -5.53
CA VAL A 192 10.72 6.32 -6.98
C VAL A 192 11.97 7.09 -7.38
N LEU A 193 12.86 6.42 -8.08
CA LEU A 193 13.95 7.02 -8.83
C LEU A 193 13.59 7.06 -10.32
N LEU A 194 13.67 8.25 -10.90
CA LEU A 194 13.63 8.47 -12.35
C LEU A 194 15.00 8.97 -12.78
N PRO A 195 15.91 8.08 -13.20
CA PRO A 195 17.26 8.49 -13.57
C PRO A 195 17.21 9.48 -14.74
N GLN A 196 17.79 10.66 -14.56
CA GLN A 196 17.95 11.60 -15.67
C GLN A 196 19.11 11.13 -16.55
N ARG A 197 18.92 11.21 -17.87
CA ARG A 197 19.93 10.87 -18.87
C ARG A 197 21.03 11.93 -18.92
#